data_AF-A0A239EF94-F1
#
_entry.id   AF-A0A239EF94-F1
#
_cell.length_a   1.000
_cell.length_b   1.000
_cell.length_c   1.000
_cell.angle_alpha   90.00
_cell.angle_beta   90.00
_cell.angle_gamma   90.00
#
_symmetry.space_group_name_H-M   'P 1'
#
loop_
_entity.id
_entity.type
_entity.pdbx_description
1 polymer ?
#
loop_
_entity_poly.entity_id
_entity_poly.type
_entity_poly.pdbx_seq_one_letter_code
_entity_poly.pdbx_strand_id
1 'polypeptide(L)'
;MTSDSPVVSRHAEVRAVLSDPLFTVDPVPHPPFALTVAWLRGAVGRFAEGAVHDKRRAAGVAVLARLDPDALRAEAFRLASEDPESAELVPVRVLAVALGVRAEDGARAVEAVAMIALAYLPGPGEVDAEAADEGLVRLSHLLGDPDPERLAVLAGLLAQAYGATAGLVRGALAAEPVPCTVEELLVETLRFDPPVRVLRRTAAGEGKAVVLDVAAANRDPEVFADPDRFRPGREPQHLTFGAGSRSCPAQRIALALAAGAVEAAR
;
A
#
# COMPACT_ATOMS: atom_id res chain seq x y z
N MET A 1 -15.59 -23.06 -8.45
CA MET A 1 -14.59 -24.08 -8.05
C MET A 1 -13.74 -23.49 -6.95
N THR A 2 -14.17 -23.65 -5.70
CA THR A 2 -13.41 -23.34 -4.49
C THR A 2 -12.30 -24.38 -4.36
N SER A 3 -11.17 -24.16 -5.04
CA SER A 3 -9.95 -24.92 -4.74
C SER A 3 -9.43 -24.40 -3.41
N ASP A 4 -9.38 -25.28 -2.42
CA ASP A 4 -8.79 -25.07 -1.10
C ASP A 4 -7.31 -24.75 -1.29
N SER A 5 -7.01 -23.47 -1.50
CA SER A 5 -5.66 -23.01 -1.78
C SER A 5 -4.89 -23.11 -0.46
N PRO A 6 -3.76 -23.82 -0.40
CA PRO A 6 -3.01 -23.96 0.84
C PRO A 6 -2.68 -22.58 1.43
N VAL A 7 -2.93 -22.44 2.72
CA VAL A 7 -2.62 -21.24 3.50
C VAL A 7 -1.28 -21.45 4.19
N VAL A 8 -0.34 -20.55 3.94
CA VAL A 8 0.98 -20.49 4.57
C VAL A 8 0.97 -19.34 5.58
N SER A 9 1.28 -19.62 6.83
CA SER A 9 1.18 -18.66 7.94
C SER A 9 2.45 -18.58 8.80
N ARG A 10 3.41 -19.51 8.66
CA ARG A 10 4.70 -19.40 9.35
C ARG A 10 5.57 -18.33 8.70
N HIS A 11 6.26 -17.54 9.51
CA HIS A 11 7.04 -16.39 9.04
C HIS A 11 8.11 -16.78 8.02
N ALA A 12 8.90 -17.82 8.34
CA ALA A 12 9.95 -18.31 7.46
C ALA A 12 9.40 -18.80 6.11
N GLU A 13 8.26 -19.49 6.11
CA GLU A 13 7.62 -20.01 4.91
C GLU A 13 7.01 -18.89 4.05
N VAL A 14 6.29 -17.94 4.67
CA VAL A 14 5.76 -16.76 3.96
C VAL A 14 6.90 -15.97 3.34
N ARG A 15 8.00 -15.74 4.07
CA ARG A 15 9.19 -15.06 3.55
C ARG A 15 9.82 -15.81 2.37
N ALA A 16 9.91 -17.14 2.46
CA ALA A 16 10.43 -17.97 1.39
C ALA A 16 9.58 -17.83 0.12
N VAL A 17 8.26 -17.98 0.22
CA VAL A 17 7.34 -17.83 -0.93
C VAL A 17 7.39 -16.42 -1.51
N LEU A 18 7.47 -15.37 -0.69
CA LEU A 18 7.59 -13.99 -1.18
C LEU A 18 8.90 -13.72 -1.93
N SER A 19 9.95 -14.47 -1.62
CA SER A 19 11.30 -14.28 -2.18
C SER A 19 11.61 -15.22 -3.35
N ASP A 20 10.79 -16.24 -3.56
CA ASP A 20 10.99 -17.26 -4.59
C ASP A 20 10.36 -16.81 -5.93
N PRO A 21 11.15 -16.67 -7.01
CA PRO A 21 10.65 -16.25 -8.32
C PRO A 21 9.68 -17.25 -8.98
N LEU A 22 9.59 -18.49 -8.49
CA LEU A 22 8.60 -19.46 -8.95
C LEU A 22 7.18 -19.13 -8.47
N PHE A 23 7.00 -18.22 -7.53
CA PHE A 23 5.69 -17.81 -7.04
C PHE A 23 5.31 -16.43 -7.61
N THR A 24 4.46 -16.45 -8.63
CA THR A 24 4.04 -15.26 -9.38
C THR A 24 2.72 -14.69 -8.89
N VAL A 25 2.40 -13.46 -9.28
CA VAL A 25 1.06 -12.89 -9.20
C VAL A 25 0.23 -13.34 -10.40
N ASP A 26 -1.08 -13.44 -10.22
CA ASP A 26 -1.97 -13.71 -11.34
C ASP A 26 -2.00 -12.50 -12.28
N PRO A 27 -1.84 -12.71 -13.59
CA PRO A 27 -1.94 -11.62 -14.55
C PRO A 27 -3.38 -11.09 -14.57
N VAL A 28 -3.50 -9.77 -14.57
CA VAL A 28 -4.77 -9.09 -14.87
C VAL A 28 -4.82 -8.73 -16.36
N PRO A 29 -6.00 -8.67 -16.98
CA PRO A 29 -6.13 -8.16 -18.35
C PRO A 29 -5.51 -6.76 -18.48
N HIS A 30 -4.85 -6.50 -19.61
CA HIS A 30 -4.31 -5.19 -19.96
C HIS A 30 -5.09 -4.65 -21.18
N PRO A 31 -6.28 -4.06 -20.98
CA PRO A 31 -7.05 -3.49 -22.07
C PRO A 31 -6.33 -2.26 -22.66
N PRO A 32 -6.71 -1.82 -23.88
CA PRO A 32 -6.26 -0.55 -24.42
C PRO A 32 -6.49 0.62 -23.46
N PHE A 33 -5.75 1.72 -23.67
CA PHE A 33 -5.91 2.92 -22.86
C PHE A 33 -7.36 3.39 -22.82
N ALA A 34 -7.89 3.43 -21.61
CA ALA A 34 -9.13 4.07 -21.23
C ALA A 34 -8.97 4.50 -19.76
N LEU A 35 -9.65 5.54 -19.33
CA LEU A 35 -9.65 5.96 -17.92
C LEU A 35 -10.54 5.04 -17.08
N THR A 36 -10.18 3.75 -17.05
CA THR A 36 -10.87 2.71 -16.27
C THR A 36 -9.93 2.06 -15.28
N VAL A 37 -10.47 1.57 -14.17
CA VAL A 37 -9.71 0.81 -13.16
C VAL A 37 -9.17 -0.49 -13.74
N ALA A 38 -9.85 -1.08 -14.73
CA ALA A 38 -9.37 -2.24 -15.48
C ALA A 38 -8.08 -1.93 -16.24
N TRP A 39 -8.03 -0.80 -16.95
CA TRP A 39 -6.81 -0.32 -17.59
C TRP A 39 -5.71 -0.04 -16.57
N LEU A 40 -6.02 0.70 -15.49
CA LEU A 40 -5.06 1.05 -14.45
C LEU A 40 -4.39 -0.20 -13.85
N ARG A 41 -5.18 -1.21 -13.48
CA ARG A 41 -4.67 -2.51 -13.01
C ARG A 41 -3.76 -3.17 -14.05
N GLY A 42 -4.18 -3.16 -15.31
CA GLY A 42 -3.39 -3.67 -16.42
C GLY A 42 -2.10 -2.91 -16.70
N ALA A 43 -1.99 -1.64 -16.27
CA ALA A 43 -0.88 -0.73 -16.59
C ALA A 43 0.18 -0.60 -15.48
N VAL A 44 -0.08 -1.08 -14.25
CA VAL A 44 0.86 -0.99 -13.11
C VAL A 44 1.73 -2.23 -12.94
N GLY A 45 2.82 -2.11 -12.16
CA GLY A 45 3.71 -3.22 -11.85
C GLY A 45 3.11 -4.26 -10.89
N ARG A 46 2.14 -3.86 -10.04
CA ARG A 46 1.55 -4.72 -8.99
C ARG A 46 0.96 -6.03 -9.53
N PHE A 47 0.41 -6.00 -10.74
CA PHE A 47 -0.28 -7.11 -11.39
C PHE A 47 0.47 -7.67 -12.61
N ALA A 48 1.76 -7.33 -12.73
CA ALA A 48 2.62 -7.75 -13.83
C ALA A 48 3.66 -8.76 -13.37
N GLU A 49 4.24 -9.48 -14.34
CA GLU A 49 5.33 -10.44 -14.16
C GLU A 49 6.50 -10.18 -15.12
N GLY A 50 7.67 -10.74 -14.77
CA GLY A 50 8.90 -10.68 -15.57
C GLY A 50 9.29 -9.25 -16.00
N ALA A 51 9.75 -9.10 -17.24
CA ALA A 51 10.25 -7.82 -17.75
C ALA A 51 9.21 -6.68 -17.72
N VAL A 52 7.91 -7.00 -17.84
CA VAL A 52 6.83 -6.01 -17.75
C VAL A 52 6.70 -5.47 -16.32
N HIS A 53 6.79 -6.36 -15.32
CA HIS A 53 6.90 -5.95 -13.92
C HIS A 53 8.10 -5.05 -13.69
N ASP A 54 9.27 -5.46 -14.17
CA ASP A 54 10.51 -4.75 -13.91
C ASP A 54 10.48 -3.33 -14.49
N LYS A 55 10.02 -3.16 -15.74
CA LYS A 55 9.84 -1.84 -16.36
C LYS A 55 8.91 -0.95 -15.53
N ARG A 56 7.72 -1.46 -15.17
CA ARG A 56 6.69 -0.67 -14.48
C ARG A 56 7.07 -0.36 -13.03
N ARG A 57 7.71 -1.32 -12.35
CA ARG A 57 8.27 -1.11 -11.00
C ARG A 57 9.35 -0.05 -11.04
N ALA A 58 10.27 -0.10 -12.01
CA ALA A 58 11.33 0.89 -12.15
C ALA A 58 10.76 2.31 -12.34
N ALA A 59 9.69 2.46 -13.13
CA ALA A 59 9.01 3.75 -13.29
C ALA A 59 8.43 4.28 -11.97
N GLY A 60 7.77 3.42 -11.17
CA GLY A 60 7.29 3.79 -9.84
C GLY A 60 8.41 4.14 -8.86
N VAL A 61 9.50 3.37 -8.84
CA VAL A 61 10.69 3.65 -8.03
C VAL A 61 11.32 4.98 -8.42
N ALA A 62 11.39 5.31 -9.72
CA ALA A 62 11.94 6.57 -10.19
C ALA A 62 11.11 7.78 -9.74
N VAL A 63 9.78 7.65 -9.66
CA VAL A 63 8.91 8.68 -9.07
C VAL A 63 9.19 8.83 -7.57
N LEU A 64 9.17 7.72 -6.83
CA LEU A 64 9.40 7.72 -5.38
C LEU A 64 10.78 8.26 -4.98
N ALA A 65 11.82 7.99 -5.78
CA ALA A 65 13.19 8.45 -5.52
C ALA A 65 13.35 9.98 -5.58
N ARG A 66 12.38 10.70 -6.16
CA ARG A 66 12.37 12.17 -6.19
C ARG A 66 11.69 12.80 -4.98
N LEU A 67 11.01 12.01 -4.17
CA LEU A 67 10.30 12.49 -2.98
C LEU A 67 11.26 12.53 -1.79
N ASP A 68 11.19 13.61 -1.02
CA ASP A 68 11.93 13.75 0.23
C ASP A 68 11.06 13.31 1.41
N PRO A 69 11.37 12.18 2.08
CA PRO A 69 10.58 11.71 3.21
C PRO A 69 10.47 12.72 4.36
N ASP A 70 11.51 13.53 4.62
CA ASP A 70 11.50 14.46 5.75
C ASP A 70 10.56 15.64 5.47
N ALA A 71 10.57 16.14 4.22
CA ALA A 71 9.60 17.15 3.76
C ALA A 71 8.16 16.60 3.80
N LEU A 72 7.94 15.35 3.38
CA LEU A 72 6.61 14.72 3.43
C LEU A 72 6.11 14.56 4.87
N ARG A 73 6.99 14.18 5.81
CA ARG A 73 6.65 14.09 7.24
C ARG A 73 6.24 15.45 7.80
N ALA A 74 7.03 16.49 7.52
CA ALA A 74 6.75 17.84 7.99
C ALA A 74 5.40 18.37 7.47
N GLU A 75 5.10 18.12 6.19
CA GLU A 75 3.82 18.53 5.60
C GLU A 75 2.63 17.70 6.14
N ALA A 76 2.83 16.40 6.40
CA ALA A 76 1.83 15.56 7.05
C ALA A 76 1.55 16.04 8.48
N PHE A 77 2.59 16.38 9.24
CA PHE A 77 2.43 16.97 10.57
C PHE A 77 1.64 18.28 10.54
N ARG A 78 1.97 19.18 9.61
CA ARG A 78 1.28 20.47 9.46
C ARG A 78 -0.21 20.28 9.16
N LEU A 79 -0.55 19.48 8.14
CA LEU A 79 -1.94 19.26 7.75
C LEU A 79 -2.76 18.52 8.83
N ALA A 80 -2.17 17.53 9.50
CA ALA A 80 -2.85 16.81 10.57
C ALA A 80 -3.03 17.68 11.83
N SER A 81 -2.16 18.67 12.06
CA SER A 81 -2.33 19.65 13.15
C SER A 81 -3.50 20.61 12.90
N GLU A 82 -3.84 20.88 11.63
CA GLU A 82 -4.95 21.75 11.23
C GLU A 82 -6.31 21.04 11.31
N ASP A 83 -6.34 19.73 11.04
CA ASP A 83 -7.52 18.89 11.12
C ASP A 83 -7.18 17.49 11.66
N PRO A 84 -7.11 17.33 13.00
CA PRO A 84 -6.77 16.06 13.62
C PRO A 84 -7.79 14.94 13.35
N GLU A 85 -9.06 15.29 13.11
CA GLU A 85 -10.12 14.30 12.85
C GLU A 85 -9.90 13.58 11.50
N SER A 86 -9.26 14.27 10.54
CA SER A 86 -8.92 13.72 9.22
C SER A 86 -7.49 13.18 9.11
N ALA A 87 -6.75 13.05 10.23
CA ALA A 87 -5.32 12.72 10.23
C ALA A 87 -4.99 11.43 9.44
N GLU A 88 -5.89 10.45 9.41
CA GLU A 88 -5.70 9.20 8.67
C GLU A 88 -5.67 9.36 7.14
N LEU A 89 -6.29 10.40 6.59
CA LEU A 89 -6.30 10.68 5.16
C LEU A 89 -5.18 11.63 4.73
N VAL A 90 -4.53 12.30 5.68
CA VAL A 90 -3.42 13.23 5.44
C VAL A 90 -2.28 12.60 4.64
N PRO A 91 -1.80 11.37 4.91
CA PRO A 91 -0.75 10.74 4.11
C PRO A 91 -1.02 10.73 2.60
N VAL A 92 -2.26 10.42 2.20
CA VAL A 92 -2.65 10.36 0.78
C VAL A 92 -2.75 11.76 0.19
N ARG A 93 -3.30 12.71 0.96
CA ARG A 93 -3.38 14.11 0.55
C ARG A 93 -2.00 14.70 0.27
N VAL A 94 -1.06 14.51 1.19
CA VAL A 94 0.33 14.98 1.04
C VAL A 94 1.00 14.30 -0.15
N LEU A 95 0.83 12.98 -0.29
CA LEU A 95 1.40 12.25 -1.42
C LEU A 95 0.82 12.74 -2.75
N ALA A 96 -0.50 13.00 -2.84
CA ALA A 96 -1.13 13.52 -4.05
C ALA A 96 -0.53 14.87 -4.47
N VAL A 97 -0.34 15.78 -3.51
CA VAL A 97 0.27 17.09 -3.77
C VAL A 97 1.73 16.93 -4.21
N ALA A 98 2.50 16.08 -3.52
CA ALA A 98 3.89 15.81 -3.87
C ALA A 98 4.04 15.14 -5.26
N LEU A 99 3.00 14.46 -5.75
CA LEU A 99 2.95 13.86 -7.08
C LEU A 99 2.43 14.80 -8.18
N GLY A 100 2.05 16.04 -7.84
CA GLY A 100 1.70 17.08 -8.81
C GLY A 100 0.27 17.63 -8.72
N VAL A 101 -0.56 17.12 -7.81
CA VAL A 101 -1.86 17.75 -7.53
C VAL A 101 -1.64 19.12 -6.87
N ARG A 102 -2.44 20.13 -7.25
CA ARG A 102 -2.37 21.45 -6.62
C ARG A 102 -2.81 21.37 -5.15
N ALA A 103 -2.17 22.14 -4.27
CA ALA A 103 -2.42 22.04 -2.82
C ALA A 103 -3.90 22.26 -2.44
N GLU A 104 -4.59 23.19 -3.10
CA GLU A 104 -6.01 23.46 -2.88
C GLU A 104 -6.94 22.32 -3.34
N ASP A 105 -6.48 21.45 -4.25
CA ASP A 105 -7.25 20.31 -4.75
C ASP A 105 -6.95 19.01 -3.98
N GLY A 106 -6.10 19.06 -2.94
CA GLY A 106 -5.67 17.87 -2.22
C GLY A 106 -6.83 17.03 -1.65
N ALA A 107 -7.88 17.67 -1.12
CA ALA A 107 -9.07 16.97 -0.61
C ALA A 107 -9.84 16.26 -1.75
N ARG A 108 -10.00 16.94 -2.90
CA ARG A 108 -10.66 16.38 -4.09
C ARG A 108 -9.88 15.18 -4.65
N ALA A 109 -8.55 15.21 -4.55
CA ALA A 109 -7.72 14.07 -4.93
C ALA A 109 -7.93 12.88 -3.98
N VAL A 110 -8.06 13.10 -2.67
CA VAL A 110 -8.37 12.02 -1.72
C VAL A 110 -9.72 11.37 -2.04
N GLU A 111 -10.76 12.16 -2.34
CA GLU A 111 -12.08 11.65 -2.74
C GLU A 111 -11.99 10.78 -4.01
N ALA A 112 -11.29 11.27 -5.04
CA ALA A 112 -11.10 10.52 -6.28
C ALA A 112 -10.31 9.21 -6.05
N VAL A 113 -9.27 9.26 -5.22
CA VAL A 113 -8.46 8.09 -4.86
C VAL A 113 -9.27 7.08 -4.05
N ALA A 114 -10.16 7.52 -3.16
CA ALA A 114 -11.04 6.66 -2.39
C ALA A 114 -11.95 5.82 -3.30
N MET A 115 -12.55 6.45 -4.32
CA MET A 115 -13.39 5.77 -5.33
C MET A 115 -12.58 4.68 -6.07
N ILE A 116 -11.35 4.99 -6.48
CA ILE A 116 -10.47 4.02 -7.16
C ILE A 116 -10.07 2.87 -6.22
N ALA A 117 -9.70 3.18 -4.98
CA ALA A 117 -9.15 2.22 -4.03
C ALA A 117 -10.12 1.06 -3.73
N LEU A 118 -11.42 1.33 -3.67
CA LEU A 118 -12.48 0.33 -3.45
C LEU A 118 -12.51 -0.76 -4.53
N ALA A 119 -12.14 -0.42 -5.77
CA ALA A 119 -12.07 -1.34 -6.89
C ALA A 119 -10.62 -1.57 -7.37
N TYR A 120 -9.59 -1.18 -6.62
CA TYR A 120 -8.21 -1.32 -7.08
C TYR A 120 -7.63 -2.71 -6.80
N LEU A 121 -7.87 -3.28 -5.61
CA LEU A 121 -7.45 -4.65 -5.29
C LEU A 121 -8.59 -5.64 -5.55
N PRO A 122 -8.29 -6.87 -6.01
CA PRO A 122 -9.29 -7.93 -6.05
C PRO A 122 -9.78 -8.22 -4.63
N GLY A 123 -11.09 -8.24 -4.42
CA GLY A 123 -11.71 -8.53 -3.13
C GLY A 123 -12.98 -9.37 -3.29
N PRO A 124 -13.45 -10.04 -2.22
CA PRO A 124 -14.71 -10.76 -2.24
C PRO A 124 -15.86 -9.73 -2.25
N GLY A 125 -16.55 -9.61 -3.39
CA GLY A 125 -17.72 -8.73 -3.52
C GLY A 125 -17.86 -8.13 -4.91
N GLU A 126 -19.06 -7.63 -5.18
CA GLU A 126 -19.31 -6.79 -6.34
C GLU A 126 -18.72 -5.40 -6.06
N VAL A 127 -17.83 -4.95 -6.94
CA VAL A 127 -17.24 -3.61 -6.85
C VAL A 127 -17.96 -2.69 -7.83
N ASP A 128 -18.23 -1.46 -7.40
CA ASP A 128 -18.77 -0.43 -8.29
C ASP A 128 -17.67 0.07 -9.23
N ALA A 129 -17.53 -0.61 -10.37
CA ALA A 129 -16.52 -0.29 -11.37
C ALA A 129 -16.77 1.07 -12.02
N GLU A 130 -18.03 1.50 -12.14
CA GLU A 130 -18.39 2.80 -12.73
C GLU A 130 -17.93 3.95 -11.85
N ALA A 131 -18.16 3.85 -10.53
CA ALA A 131 -17.64 4.83 -9.57
C ALA A 131 -16.10 4.87 -9.58
N ALA A 132 -15.44 3.71 -9.66
CA ALA A 132 -13.97 3.66 -9.72
C ALA A 132 -13.41 4.30 -11.01
N ASP A 133 -14.05 4.06 -12.14
CA ASP A 133 -13.70 4.67 -13.42
C ASP A 133 -13.91 6.19 -13.37
N GLU A 134 -15.02 6.67 -12.79
CA GLU A 134 -15.24 8.10 -12.56
C GLU A 134 -14.15 8.71 -11.65
N GLY A 135 -13.78 8.01 -10.58
CA GLY A 135 -12.67 8.40 -9.71
C GLY A 135 -11.36 8.57 -10.48
N LEU A 136 -11.06 7.64 -11.41
CA LEU A 136 -9.87 7.72 -12.24
C LEU A 136 -9.92 8.89 -13.23
N VAL A 137 -11.08 9.18 -13.82
CA VAL A 137 -11.28 10.36 -14.66
C VAL A 137 -11.01 11.63 -13.85
N ARG A 138 -11.61 11.77 -12.67
CA ARG A 138 -11.40 12.92 -11.78
C ARG A 138 -9.92 13.09 -11.41
N LEU A 139 -9.26 12.00 -10.99
CA LEU A 139 -7.85 12.03 -10.63
C LEU A 139 -6.95 12.39 -11.81
N SER A 140 -7.27 11.91 -13.02
CA SER A 140 -6.50 12.26 -14.23
C SER A 140 -6.50 13.75 -14.53
N HIS A 141 -7.65 14.43 -14.35
CA HIS A 141 -7.75 15.87 -14.51
C HIS A 141 -6.96 16.64 -13.43
N LEU A 142 -6.94 16.13 -12.20
CA LEU A 142 -6.20 16.74 -11.09
C LEU A 142 -4.68 16.60 -11.24
N LEU A 143 -4.21 15.48 -11.77
CA LEU A 143 -2.79 15.25 -12.07
C LEU A 143 -2.34 15.99 -13.34
N GLY A 144 -3.24 16.12 -14.32
CA GLY A 144 -2.99 16.84 -15.57
C GLY A 144 -1.87 16.22 -16.43
N ASP A 145 -1.50 14.95 -16.20
CA ASP A 145 -0.43 14.28 -16.93
C ASP A 145 -0.99 13.62 -18.21
N PRO A 146 -0.56 14.05 -19.40
CA PRO A 146 -1.08 13.51 -20.66
C PRO A 146 -0.49 12.15 -21.02
N ASP A 147 0.58 11.69 -20.35
CA ASP A 147 1.21 10.40 -20.63
C ASP A 147 0.49 9.27 -19.86
N PRO A 148 -0.18 8.32 -20.56
CA PRO A 148 -0.85 7.20 -19.91
C PRO A 148 0.05 6.34 -19.03
N GLU A 149 1.32 6.11 -19.41
CA GLU A 149 2.23 5.27 -18.62
C GLU A 149 2.54 5.96 -17.29
N ARG A 150 2.81 7.26 -17.32
CA ARG A 150 3.07 8.05 -16.11
C ARG A 150 1.82 8.23 -15.26
N LEU A 151 0.66 8.50 -15.87
CA LEU A 151 -0.62 8.57 -15.17
C LEU A 151 -0.90 7.28 -14.39
N ALA A 152 -0.70 6.11 -15.01
CA ALA A 152 -0.88 4.83 -14.35
C ALA A 152 0.04 4.65 -13.14
N VAL A 153 1.30 5.11 -13.23
CA VAL A 153 2.24 5.09 -12.11
C VAL A 153 1.73 5.97 -10.96
N LEU A 154 1.36 7.23 -11.23
CA LEU A 154 0.92 8.18 -10.21
C LEU A 154 -0.38 7.72 -9.53
N ALA A 155 -1.41 7.38 -10.32
CA ALA A 155 -2.67 6.87 -9.81
C ALA A 155 -2.50 5.54 -9.05
N GLY A 156 -1.64 4.66 -9.56
CA GLY A 156 -1.32 3.39 -8.90
C GLY A 156 -0.60 3.56 -7.56
N LEU A 157 0.28 4.55 -7.41
CA LEU A 157 0.91 4.87 -6.13
C LEU A 157 -0.12 5.37 -5.11
N LEU A 158 -1.01 6.28 -5.52
CA LEU A 158 -2.04 6.84 -4.65
C LEU A 158 -3.08 5.80 -4.21
N ALA A 159 -3.59 4.98 -5.13
CA ALA A 159 -4.55 3.92 -4.83
C ALA A 159 -3.98 2.88 -3.84
N GLN A 160 -2.68 2.55 -3.97
CA GLN A 160 -2.01 1.63 -3.06
C GLN A 160 -1.68 2.24 -1.70
N ALA A 161 -1.42 3.55 -1.66
CA ALA A 161 -1.18 4.26 -0.41
C ALA A 161 -2.46 4.37 0.41
N TYR A 162 -3.62 4.61 -0.23
CA TYR A 162 -4.89 4.97 0.41
C TYR A 162 -5.24 4.18 1.67
N GLY A 163 -5.70 2.94 1.51
CA GLY A 163 -6.09 2.12 2.65
C GLY A 163 -4.90 1.76 3.55
N ALA A 164 -3.70 1.64 2.98
CA ALA A 164 -2.52 1.21 3.71
C ALA A 164 -2.04 2.25 4.74
N THR A 165 -1.93 3.51 4.35
CA THR A 165 -1.51 4.58 5.26
C THR A 165 -2.64 5.00 6.19
N ALA A 166 -3.89 5.02 5.72
CA ALA A 166 -5.03 5.32 6.59
C ALA A 166 -5.18 4.28 7.70
N GLY A 167 -5.09 2.99 7.36
CA GLY A 167 -5.10 1.90 8.36
C GLY A 167 -3.94 1.99 9.34
N LEU A 168 -2.73 2.30 8.86
CA LEU A 168 -1.56 2.49 9.71
C LEU A 168 -1.74 3.64 10.71
N VAL A 169 -2.15 4.82 10.24
CA VAL A 169 -2.39 5.98 11.12
C VAL A 169 -3.50 5.67 12.13
N ARG A 170 -4.63 5.12 11.68
CA ARG A 170 -5.74 4.74 12.56
C ARG A 170 -5.30 3.75 13.64
N GLY A 171 -4.56 2.70 13.25
CA GLY A 171 -4.06 1.69 14.19
C GLY A 171 -3.06 2.24 15.19
N ALA A 172 -2.21 3.18 14.78
CA ALA A 172 -1.27 3.87 15.67
C ALA A 172 -1.99 4.82 16.65
N LEU A 173 -2.99 5.57 16.19
CA LEU A 173 -3.79 6.46 17.05
C LEU A 173 -4.66 5.69 18.04
N ALA A 174 -5.16 4.51 17.66
CA ALA A 174 -5.96 3.64 18.53
C ALA A 174 -5.13 2.85 19.57
N ALA A 175 -3.80 2.78 19.41
CA ALA A 175 -2.95 2.05 20.34
C ALA A 175 -2.80 2.81 21.67
N GLU A 176 -2.86 2.07 22.78
CA GLU A 176 -2.66 2.62 24.12
C GLU A 176 -1.36 3.42 24.24
N PRO A 177 -1.34 4.57 24.96
CA PRO A 177 -0.12 5.34 25.18
C PRO A 177 0.94 4.51 25.91
N VAL A 178 2.10 4.36 25.28
CA VAL A 178 3.28 3.72 25.86
C VAL A 178 4.51 4.57 25.55
N PRO A 179 5.49 4.68 26.46
CA PRO A 179 6.73 5.42 26.19
C PRO A 179 7.50 4.75 25.04
N CYS A 180 7.45 5.36 23.86
CA CYS A 180 8.14 4.93 22.65
C CYS A 180 8.24 6.10 21.66
N THR A 181 9.12 5.95 20.67
CA THR A 181 9.16 6.81 19.50
C THR A 181 7.99 6.51 18.55
N VAL A 182 7.63 7.45 17.68
CA VAL A 182 6.60 7.20 16.67
C VAL A 182 7.05 6.11 15.68
N GLU A 183 8.35 5.99 15.41
CA GLU A 183 8.92 4.94 14.56
C GLU A 183 8.66 3.55 15.14
N GLU A 184 8.95 3.37 16.43
CA GLU A 184 8.71 2.12 17.14
C GLU A 184 7.22 1.76 17.18
N LEU A 185 6.36 2.76 17.38
CA LEU A 185 4.92 2.60 17.34
C LEU A 185 4.46 2.12 15.96
N LEU A 186 4.85 2.80 14.89
CA LEU A 186 4.42 2.47 13.53
C LEU A 186 4.90 1.08 13.10
N VAL A 187 6.14 0.73 13.44
CA VAL A 187 6.69 -0.63 13.20
C VAL A 187 5.85 -1.68 13.91
N GLU A 188 5.49 -1.44 15.18
CA GLU A 188 4.66 -2.38 15.92
C GLU A 188 3.23 -2.43 15.40
N THR A 189 2.63 -1.30 15.01
CA THR A 189 1.31 -1.27 14.36
C THR A 189 1.30 -2.11 13.08
N LEU A 190 2.30 -1.96 12.22
CA LEU A 190 2.41 -2.73 10.97
C LEU A 190 2.61 -4.22 11.20
N ARG A 191 3.36 -4.60 12.24
CA ARG A 191 3.49 -6.00 12.65
C ARG A 191 2.16 -6.52 13.20
N PHE A 192 1.55 -5.78 14.12
CA PHE A 192 0.39 -6.19 14.90
C PHE A 192 -0.86 -6.34 14.01
N ASP A 193 -1.15 -5.34 13.19
CA ASP A 193 -2.29 -5.32 12.28
C ASP A 193 -1.89 -4.76 10.91
N PRO A 194 -1.32 -5.60 10.02
CA PRO A 194 -0.89 -5.15 8.71
C PRO A 194 -2.09 -4.77 7.83
N PRO A 195 -2.05 -3.64 7.10
CA PRO A 195 -3.16 -3.25 6.20
C PRO A 195 -3.44 -4.28 5.10
N VAL A 196 -2.41 -5.00 4.66
CA VAL A 196 -2.55 -6.16 3.78
C VAL A 196 -2.31 -7.43 4.60
N ARG A 197 -3.42 -8.03 5.06
CA ARG A 197 -3.38 -9.21 5.93
C ARG A 197 -3.07 -10.50 5.18
N VAL A 198 -3.51 -10.58 3.93
CA VAL A 198 -3.38 -11.77 3.08
C VAL A 198 -2.84 -11.38 1.71
N LEU A 199 -1.90 -12.18 1.19
CA LEU A 199 -1.42 -12.10 -0.18
C LEU A 199 -1.71 -13.41 -0.91
N ARG A 200 -1.84 -13.36 -2.24
CA ARG A 200 -1.95 -14.53 -3.09
C ARG A 200 -0.73 -14.63 -4.01
N ARG A 201 -0.25 -15.85 -4.19
CA ARG A 201 0.73 -16.22 -5.23
C ARG A 201 0.25 -17.45 -5.96
N THR A 202 0.78 -17.67 -7.15
CA THR A 202 0.53 -18.85 -7.97
C THR A 202 1.87 -19.50 -8.29
N ALA A 203 2.01 -20.79 -7.99
CA ALA A 203 3.20 -21.54 -8.33
C ALA A 203 3.31 -21.69 -9.86
N ALA A 204 4.40 -21.19 -10.43
CA ALA A 204 4.70 -21.25 -11.84
C ALA A 204 4.76 -22.72 -12.31
N GLY A 205 4.12 -23.02 -13.44
CA GLY A 205 4.07 -24.36 -14.02
C GLY A 205 2.95 -25.25 -13.47
N GLU A 206 2.53 -25.10 -12.20
CA GLU A 206 1.44 -25.87 -11.61
C GLU A 206 0.09 -25.14 -11.64
N GLY A 207 0.10 -23.80 -11.73
CA GLY A 207 -1.13 -22.99 -11.69
C GLY A 207 -1.86 -23.05 -10.34
N LYS A 208 -1.22 -23.62 -9.31
CA LYS A 208 -1.79 -23.78 -7.99
C LYS A 208 -1.57 -22.50 -7.18
N ALA A 209 -2.66 -21.93 -6.69
CA ALA A 209 -2.59 -20.77 -5.83
C ALA A 209 -2.19 -21.14 -4.40
N VAL A 210 -1.42 -20.26 -3.77
CA VAL A 210 -1.04 -20.29 -2.38
C VAL A 210 -1.45 -18.98 -1.74
N VAL A 211 -2.08 -19.08 -0.57
CA VAL A 211 -2.50 -17.93 0.23
C VAL A 211 -1.44 -17.72 1.31
N LEU A 212 -0.95 -16.50 1.43
CA LEU A 212 0.04 -16.11 2.43
C LEU A 212 -0.66 -15.25 3.49
N ASP A 213 -0.80 -15.78 4.70
CA ASP A 213 -1.34 -15.05 5.84
C ASP A 213 -0.22 -14.23 6.49
N VAL A 214 -0.08 -12.98 6.02
CA VAL A 214 0.92 -12.02 6.50
C VAL A 214 0.62 -11.62 7.94
N ALA A 215 -0.65 -11.50 8.31
CA ALA A 215 -1.04 -11.17 9.67
C ALA A 215 -0.61 -12.28 10.65
N ALA A 216 -0.87 -13.55 10.32
CA ALA A 216 -0.41 -14.68 11.12
C ALA A 216 1.12 -14.80 11.13
N ALA A 217 1.79 -14.60 10.00
CA ALA A 217 3.26 -14.62 9.91
C ALA A 217 3.92 -13.54 10.78
N ASN A 218 3.31 -12.36 10.88
CA ASN A 218 3.78 -11.30 11.79
C ASN A 218 3.51 -11.59 13.28
N ARG A 219 2.82 -12.69 13.58
CA ARG A 219 2.51 -13.22 14.91
C ARG A 219 3.13 -14.59 15.18
N ASP A 220 4.08 -15.00 14.36
CA ASP A 220 4.76 -16.28 14.53
C ASP A 220 5.57 -16.29 15.85
N PRO A 221 5.26 -17.17 16.83
CA PRO A 221 5.99 -17.26 18.10
C PRO A 221 7.44 -17.73 17.93
N GLU A 222 7.80 -18.36 16.81
CA GLU A 222 9.20 -18.74 16.52
C GLU A 222 10.07 -17.50 16.22
N VAL A 223 9.47 -16.37 15.83
CA VAL A 223 10.16 -15.13 15.48
C VAL A 223 9.89 -14.01 16.50
N PHE A 224 8.65 -13.89 16.99
CA PHE A 224 8.23 -12.82 17.89
C PHE A 224 7.84 -13.36 19.26
N ALA A 225 8.67 -13.08 20.29
CA ALA A 225 8.31 -13.39 21.67
C ALA A 225 7.03 -12.64 22.09
N ASP A 226 6.11 -13.32 22.78
CA ASP A 226 4.77 -12.80 23.12
C ASP A 226 4.09 -12.16 21.89
N PRO A 227 3.86 -12.91 20.81
CA PRO A 227 3.54 -12.34 19.50
C PRO A 227 2.24 -11.57 19.51
N ASP A 228 1.28 -11.95 20.36
CA ASP A 228 -0.05 -11.34 20.48
C ASP A 228 -0.06 -10.03 21.28
N ARG A 229 1.06 -9.68 21.94
CA ARG A 229 1.18 -8.45 22.72
C ARG A 229 1.70 -7.30 21.87
N PHE A 230 0.98 -6.17 21.87
CA PHE A 230 1.41 -4.92 21.27
C PHE A 230 2.55 -4.33 22.12
N ARG A 231 3.75 -4.30 21.56
CA ARG A 231 4.97 -3.84 22.23
C ARG A 231 5.91 -3.14 21.24
N PRO A 232 5.89 -1.79 21.18
CA PRO A 232 6.88 -1.00 20.45
C PRO A 232 8.32 -1.30 20.89
N GLY A 233 9.30 -1.06 20.01
CA GLY A 233 10.73 -1.28 20.28
C GLY A 233 11.24 -2.69 19.92
N ARG A 234 10.41 -3.52 19.26
CA ARG A 234 10.85 -4.80 18.68
C ARG A 234 11.74 -4.56 17.46
N GLU A 235 12.58 -5.54 17.14
CA GLU A 235 13.25 -5.56 15.84
C GLU A 235 12.23 -5.62 14.69
N PRO A 236 12.40 -4.82 13.62
CA PRO A 236 11.43 -4.69 12.52
C PRO A 236 11.50 -5.87 11.54
N GLN A 237 11.22 -7.09 12.02
CA GLN A 237 11.30 -8.32 11.23
C GLN A 237 9.99 -8.67 10.48
N HIS A 238 8.94 -7.86 10.60
CA HIS A 238 7.62 -8.10 10.00
C HIS A 238 7.64 -8.12 8.46
N LEU A 239 6.66 -8.79 7.85
CA LEU A 239 6.54 -9.01 6.40
C LEU A 239 5.51 -8.10 5.73
N THR A 240 5.02 -7.07 6.43
CA THR A 240 3.99 -6.13 5.95
C THR A 240 4.37 -5.40 4.65
N PHE A 241 5.67 -5.13 4.46
CA PHE A 241 6.20 -4.55 3.21
C PHE A 241 6.62 -5.59 2.18
N GLY A 242 6.30 -6.87 2.39
CA GLY A 242 6.75 -7.98 1.56
C GLY A 242 8.23 -8.32 1.76
N ALA A 243 8.76 -9.18 0.88
CA ALA A 243 10.16 -9.59 0.84
C ALA A 243 10.61 -9.81 -0.61
N GLY A 244 11.92 -10.00 -0.81
CA GLY A 244 12.50 -10.30 -2.12
C GLY A 244 12.37 -9.17 -3.14
N SER A 245 12.33 -9.54 -4.42
CA SER A 245 12.29 -8.62 -5.57
C SER A 245 11.02 -7.77 -5.65
N ARG A 246 9.95 -8.20 -4.97
CA ARG A 246 8.63 -7.55 -4.92
C ARG A 246 8.37 -6.81 -3.61
N SER A 247 9.40 -6.55 -2.80
CA SER A 247 9.27 -5.72 -1.60
C SER A 247 8.73 -4.32 -1.93
N CYS A 248 8.02 -3.70 -0.99
CA CYS A 248 7.42 -2.39 -1.16
C CYS A 248 8.52 -1.34 -1.40
N PRO A 249 8.51 -0.64 -2.55
CA PRO A 249 9.52 0.38 -2.83
C PRO A 249 9.28 1.68 -2.03
N ALA A 250 8.09 1.85 -1.45
CA ALA A 250 7.65 3.07 -0.79
C ALA A 250 7.72 3.00 0.74
N GLN A 251 8.40 2.01 1.34
CA GLN A 251 8.42 1.81 2.80
C GLN A 251 8.80 3.08 3.57
N ARG A 252 9.89 3.74 3.18
CA ARG A 252 10.35 4.99 3.82
C ARG A 252 9.33 6.13 3.70
N ILE A 253 8.71 6.25 2.53
CA ILE A 253 7.71 7.30 2.24
C ILE A 253 6.45 7.06 3.07
N ALA A 254 5.95 5.83 3.12
CA ALA A 254 4.76 5.47 3.87
C ALA A 254 4.93 5.71 5.37
N LEU A 255 6.09 5.33 5.93
CA LEU A 255 6.41 5.55 7.34
C LEU A 255 6.57 7.04 7.66
N ALA A 256 7.22 7.82 6.80
CA ALA A 256 7.39 9.26 7.02
C ALA A 256 6.05 10.02 7.02
N LEU A 257 5.19 9.73 6.04
CA LEU A 257 3.84 10.31 5.96
C LEU A 257 2.99 9.96 7.19
N ALA A 258 2.99 8.68 7.58
CA ALA A 258 2.25 8.23 8.75
C ALA A 258 2.81 8.82 10.06
N ALA A 259 4.13 8.93 10.18
CA ALA A 259 4.76 9.49 11.37
C ALA A 259 4.33 10.95 11.58
N GLY A 260 4.39 11.78 10.54
CA GLY A 260 3.96 13.18 10.66
C GLY A 260 2.51 13.31 11.08
N ALA A 261 1.61 12.51 10.47
CA ALA A 261 0.19 12.51 10.83
C ALA A 261 -0.05 12.05 12.28
N VAL A 262 0.66 11.01 12.74
CA VAL A 262 0.52 10.47 14.10
C VAL A 262 1.13 11.39 15.15
N GLU A 263 2.26 12.02 14.87
CA GLU A 263 2.90 13.00 15.76
C GLU A 263 2.02 14.21 16.05
N ALA A 264 1.24 14.66 15.07
CA ALA A 264 0.34 15.80 15.22
C ALA A 264 -0.94 15.46 15.99
N ALA A 265 -1.40 14.21 15.92
CA ALA A 265 -2.72 13.79 16.41
C ALA A 265 -2.67 12.97 17.71
N ARG A 266 -1.49 12.73 18.28
CA ARG A 266 -1.29 12.03 19.58
C ARG A 266 -1.07 12.97 20.76
#